data_AF-C1E5A0-F1
#
_entry.id   AF-C1E5A0-F1
#
_cell.length_a   1.000
_cell.length_b   1.000
_cell.length_c   1.000
_cell.angle_alpha   90.00
_cell.angle_beta   90.00
_cell.angle_gamma   90.00
#
_symmetry.space_group_name_H-M   'P 1'
#
loop_
_entity.id
_entity.type
_entity.pdbx_description
1 polymer ?
#
loop_
_entity_poly.entity_id
_entity_poly.type
_entity_poly.pdbx_seq_one_letter_code
_entity_poly.pdbx_strand_id
1 'polypeptide(L)'
;MSALQEHLAEFMSQPYALPTAAMALFLLELVITLVAPNFGRLFLPRYGRRHRAMGAVYIAVLIVGLTDIAARVSSGSDDGERAGSGAGGAWFHALGFPMNRPGRVAFDVLLGVAGTTLTLTAAYDFKHAHEEDRVRNKASGPLDPDQTVTFEEMLEHSFYQALNLCQVAFLHLVARVDERDRALGRRHMSLGSLAPRLTLLSAVTVPWVFRGAFPTNRFSDNYDAKKGRDPWGVTSVLYRMKKYQYVFYKHFMLHGLNVGVAIDGFDGLRKPRTGGTPIGRISLVNATPFRLYWLGLNAAYVMEFFLQTLVKRNYITQGRMLRMNQFLMLVSTTAALAVLRHCSVPGSIVSLIVNFTRLSGECGGVALAAAAAVAWRMAPGSPEYGYGGFGAGYDAVEDGHALVWCLALAAVALTPLERRARTYISRRFGARRAHPAKAKVA
;
A
#
# COMPACT_ATOMS: atom_id res chain seq x y z
N MET A 1 -29.20 -21.64 19.54
CA MET A 1 -28.40 -20.45 19.91
C MET A 1 -27.00 -20.82 20.42
N SER A 2 -26.83 -21.91 21.18
CA SER A 2 -25.52 -22.39 21.67
C SER A 2 -24.47 -22.57 20.57
N ALA A 3 -24.82 -23.25 19.47
CA ALA A 3 -23.88 -23.50 18.37
C ALA A 3 -23.34 -22.22 17.72
N LEU A 4 -24.16 -21.18 17.50
CA LEU A 4 -23.67 -19.93 16.91
C LEU A 4 -22.74 -19.18 17.87
N GLN A 5 -23.06 -19.18 19.17
CA GLN A 5 -22.22 -18.57 20.19
C GLN A 5 -20.86 -19.28 20.31
N GLU A 6 -20.84 -20.60 20.24
CA GLU A 6 -19.62 -21.41 20.23
C GLU A 6 -18.75 -21.11 19.00
N HIS A 7 -19.33 -21.11 17.79
CA HIS A 7 -18.59 -20.76 16.56
C HIS A 7 -18.05 -19.32 16.59
N LEU A 8 -18.83 -18.37 17.12
CA LEU A 8 -18.38 -16.98 17.28
C LEU A 8 -17.26 -16.87 18.30
N ALA A 9 -17.36 -17.55 19.44
CA ALA A 9 -16.32 -17.56 20.46
C ALA A 9 -15.03 -18.19 19.94
N GLU A 10 -15.13 -19.32 19.21
CA GLU A 10 -14.02 -19.97 18.56
C GLU A 10 -13.35 -19.03 17.54
N PHE A 11 -14.13 -18.40 16.65
CA PHE A 11 -13.60 -17.43 15.70
C PHE A 11 -12.90 -16.27 16.41
N MET A 12 -13.53 -15.67 17.41
CA MET A 12 -12.99 -14.51 18.13
C MET A 12 -11.73 -14.84 18.96
N SER A 13 -11.51 -16.12 19.29
CA SER A 13 -10.28 -16.58 19.93
C SER A 13 -9.07 -16.62 18.98
N GLN A 14 -9.30 -16.58 17.66
CA GLN A 14 -8.23 -16.67 16.67
C GLN A 14 -7.44 -15.36 16.55
N PRO A 15 -6.11 -15.43 16.33
CA PRO A 15 -5.32 -14.26 15.98
C PRO A 15 -5.93 -13.52 14.78
N TYR A 16 -6.02 -12.20 14.87
CA TYR A 16 -6.58 -11.33 13.82
C TYR A 16 -8.09 -11.51 13.52
N ALA A 17 -8.85 -12.24 14.34
CA ALA A 17 -10.30 -12.29 14.22
C ALA A 17 -10.98 -10.92 14.40
N LEU A 18 -10.58 -10.17 15.42
CA LEU A 18 -11.11 -8.83 15.68
C LEU A 18 -10.91 -7.85 14.51
N PRO A 19 -9.69 -7.64 13.95
CA PRO A 19 -9.53 -6.76 12.80
C PRO A 19 -10.25 -7.28 11.54
N THR A 20 -10.37 -8.60 11.37
CA THR A 20 -11.15 -9.19 10.27
C THR A 20 -12.64 -8.88 10.41
N ALA A 21 -13.21 -9.08 11.61
CA ALA A 21 -14.59 -8.74 11.92
C ALA A 21 -14.84 -7.24 11.76
N ALA A 22 -13.90 -6.39 12.19
CA ALA A 22 -14.01 -4.94 12.02
C ALA A 22 -14.03 -4.54 10.53
N MET A 23 -13.16 -5.13 9.70
CA MET A 23 -13.22 -4.93 8.24
C MET A 23 -14.55 -5.42 7.64
N ALA A 24 -15.08 -6.54 8.14
CA ALA A 24 -16.38 -7.05 7.73
C ALA A 24 -17.52 -6.09 8.07
N LEU A 25 -17.51 -5.52 9.28
CA LEU A 25 -18.49 -4.50 9.69
C LEU A 25 -18.40 -3.25 8.81
N PHE A 26 -17.20 -2.81 8.44
CA PHE A 26 -17.01 -1.68 7.52
C PHE A 26 -17.65 -1.96 6.16
N LEU A 27 -17.36 -3.12 5.55
CA LEU A 27 -17.93 -3.50 4.25
C LEU A 27 -19.44 -3.74 4.34
N LEU A 28 -19.92 -4.30 5.44
CA LEU A 28 -21.34 -4.50 5.69
C LEU A 28 -22.07 -3.15 5.78
N GLU A 29 -21.53 -2.17 6.52
CA GLU A 29 -22.09 -0.83 6.58
C GLU A 29 -22.12 -0.20 5.18
N LEU A 30 -21.01 -0.27 4.45
CA LEU A 30 -20.93 0.23 3.07
C LEU A 30 -22.03 -0.39 2.18
N VAL A 31 -22.21 -1.71 2.23
CA VAL A 31 -23.18 -2.40 1.37
C VAL A 31 -24.62 -2.12 1.80
N ILE A 32 -24.96 -2.38 3.07
CA ILE A 32 -26.35 -2.31 3.56
C ILE A 32 -26.86 -0.89 3.54
N THR A 33 -26.03 0.08 3.88
CA THR A 33 -26.52 1.44 4.09
C THR A 33 -26.33 2.34 2.87
N LEU A 34 -25.36 2.03 2.00
CA LEU A 34 -25.02 2.90 0.87
C LEU A 34 -25.36 2.22 -0.46
N VAL A 35 -24.80 1.04 -0.71
CA VAL A 35 -24.90 0.37 -2.02
C VAL A 35 -26.32 -0.14 -2.28
N ALA A 36 -26.87 -0.96 -1.37
CA ALA A 36 -28.15 -1.62 -1.59
C ALA A 36 -29.33 -0.64 -1.67
N PRO A 37 -29.51 0.32 -0.73
CA PRO A 37 -30.68 1.21 -0.75
C PRO A 37 -30.65 2.19 -1.92
N ASN A 38 -29.45 2.50 -2.42
CA ASN A 38 -29.27 3.45 -3.50
C ASN A 38 -28.88 2.78 -4.81
N PHE A 39 -28.98 1.45 -4.96
CA PHE A 39 -28.43 0.73 -6.12
C PHE A 39 -28.90 1.33 -7.46
N GLY A 40 -30.20 1.59 -7.59
CA GLY A 40 -30.77 2.22 -8.79
C GLY A 40 -30.21 3.63 -9.05
N ARG A 41 -30.06 4.44 -8.00
CA ARG A 41 -29.56 5.82 -8.10
C ARG A 41 -28.06 5.91 -8.28
N LEU A 42 -27.34 4.96 -7.69
CA LEU A 42 -25.91 4.80 -7.86
C LEU A 42 -25.68 4.28 -9.27
N PHE A 43 -26.05 3.06 -9.63
CA PHE A 43 -25.49 2.42 -10.82
C PHE A 43 -26.24 2.67 -12.15
N LEU A 44 -27.50 3.15 -12.15
CA LEU A 44 -28.29 3.30 -13.38
C LEU A 44 -28.14 4.64 -14.15
N PRO A 45 -27.80 5.79 -13.55
CA PRO A 45 -27.66 7.04 -14.32
C PRO A 45 -26.61 6.97 -15.44
N ARG A 46 -26.71 7.86 -16.44
CA ARG A 46 -25.77 7.90 -17.59
C ARG A 46 -24.42 8.56 -17.27
N TYR A 47 -24.42 9.69 -16.55
CA TYR A 47 -23.19 10.41 -16.20
C TYR A 47 -22.38 9.66 -15.14
N GLY A 48 -21.09 9.40 -15.33
CA GLY A 48 -20.25 8.67 -14.36
C GLY A 48 -20.44 7.14 -14.35
N ARG A 49 -21.01 6.56 -15.42
CA ARG A 49 -21.34 5.13 -15.47
C ARG A 49 -20.10 4.23 -15.36
N ARG A 50 -18.96 4.63 -15.95
CA ARG A 50 -17.72 3.82 -15.94
C ARG A 50 -17.16 3.75 -14.53
N HIS A 51 -17.03 4.90 -13.87
CA HIS A 51 -16.58 4.99 -12.48
C HIS A 51 -17.42 4.09 -11.55
N ARG A 52 -18.74 4.12 -11.72
CA ARG A 52 -19.63 3.31 -10.86
C ARG A 52 -19.59 1.83 -11.16
N ALA A 53 -19.55 1.44 -12.43
CA ALA A 53 -19.34 0.03 -12.79
C ALA A 53 -18.04 -0.49 -12.15
N MET A 54 -16.96 0.29 -12.23
CA MET A 54 -15.71 -0.04 -11.56
C MET A 54 -15.83 -0.05 -10.03
N GLY A 55 -16.67 0.83 -9.45
CA GLY A 55 -16.97 0.84 -8.02
C GLY A 55 -17.61 -0.46 -7.55
N ALA A 56 -18.59 -0.98 -8.32
CA ALA A 56 -19.22 -2.26 -8.04
C ALA A 56 -18.22 -3.42 -8.14
N VAL A 57 -17.41 -3.44 -9.20
CA VAL A 57 -16.32 -4.43 -9.37
C VAL A 57 -15.36 -4.38 -8.18
N TYR A 58 -14.95 -3.19 -7.78
CA TYR A 58 -14.02 -3.00 -6.66
C TYR A 58 -14.60 -3.50 -5.33
N ILE A 59 -15.87 -3.18 -5.03
CA ILE A 59 -16.55 -3.68 -3.84
C ILE A 59 -16.64 -5.22 -3.85
N ALA A 60 -16.95 -5.82 -5.00
CA ALA A 60 -16.96 -7.28 -5.14
C ALA A 60 -15.59 -7.90 -4.87
N VAL A 61 -14.50 -7.28 -5.39
CA VAL A 61 -13.13 -7.71 -5.10
C VAL A 61 -12.81 -7.57 -3.61
N LEU A 62 -13.23 -6.49 -2.94
CA LEU A 62 -13.03 -6.35 -1.50
C LEU A 62 -13.74 -7.44 -0.69
N ILE A 63 -14.96 -7.81 -1.08
CA ILE A 63 -15.73 -8.89 -0.45
C ILE A 63 -14.99 -10.21 -0.62
N VAL A 64 -14.56 -10.56 -1.84
CA VAL A 64 -13.78 -11.79 -2.11
C VAL A 64 -12.51 -11.86 -1.26
N GLY A 65 -11.79 -10.74 -1.14
CA GLY A 65 -10.59 -10.67 -0.31
C GLY A 65 -10.88 -10.88 1.17
N LEU A 66 -11.94 -10.26 1.69
CA LEU A 66 -12.35 -10.44 3.07
C LEU A 66 -12.81 -11.89 3.33
N THR A 67 -13.53 -12.52 2.40
CA THR A 67 -13.94 -13.92 2.51
C THR A 67 -12.72 -14.85 2.58
N ASP A 68 -11.68 -14.63 1.77
CA ASP A 68 -10.42 -15.38 1.87
C ASP A 68 -9.75 -15.21 3.23
N ILE A 69 -9.71 -14.00 3.75
CA ILE A 69 -9.11 -13.72 5.06
C ILE A 69 -9.91 -14.39 6.17
N ALA A 70 -11.24 -14.26 6.14
CA ALA A 70 -12.12 -14.89 7.12
C ALA A 70 -11.94 -16.41 7.11
N ALA A 71 -11.85 -17.03 5.93
CA ALA A 71 -11.57 -18.46 5.81
C ALA A 71 -10.25 -18.88 6.47
N ARG A 72 -9.19 -18.07 6.34
CA ARG A 72 -7.88 -18.32 6.98
C ARG A 72 -7.96 -18.23 8.49
N VAL A 73 -8.60 -17.18 8.99
CA VAL A 73 -8.79 -16.97 10.43
C VAL A 73 -9.62 -18.11 11.01
N SER A 74 -10.74 -18.48 10.38
CA SER A 74 -11.61 -19.57 10.83
C SER A 74 -10.95 -20.95 10.80
N SER A 75 -9.99 -21.17 9.90
CA SER A 75 -9.27 -22.45 9.81
C SER A 75 -8.02 -22.51 10.70
N GLY A 76 -7.71 -21.44 11.47
CA GLY A 76 -6.48 -21.33 12.26
C GLY A 76 -5.21 -21.47 11.42
N SER A 77 -5.33 -21.31 10.10
CA SER A 77 -4.29 -21.69 9.13
C SER A 77 -3.49 -20.46 8.72
N ASP A 78 -2.47 -20.13 9.51
CA ASP A 78 -1.47 -19.12 9.12
C ASP A 78 -0.65 -19.53 7.88
N ASP A 79 -0.53 -20.84 7.63
CA ASP A 79 0.32 -21.41 6.55
C ASP A 79 -0.42 -21.63 5.22
N GLY A 80 -1.75 -21.54 5.18
CA GLY A 80 -2.55 -21.80 3.97
C GLY A 80 -2.38 -23.19 3.32
N GLU A 81 -1.63 -24.11 3.94
CA GLU A 81 -1.38 -25.47 3.44
C GLU A 81 -1.97 -26.58 4.32
N ARG A 82 -2.35 -26.27 5.56
CA ARG A 82 -3.05 -27.22 6.44
C ARG A 82 -4.35 -26.61 6.93
N ALA A 83 -5.37 -26.69 6.11
CA ALA A 83 -6.73 -26.43 6.56
C ALA A 83 -7.04 -27.34 7.75
N GLY A 84 -7.24 -26.75 8.92
CA GLY A 84 -7.78 -27.46 10.07
C GLY A 84 -9.14 -28.05 9.71
N SER A 85 -9.37 -29.30 10.07
CA SER A 85 -10.61 -30.06 9.84
C SER A 85 -11.80 -29.58 10.71
N GLY A 86 -11.85 -28.29 11.06
CA GLY A 86 -12.93 -27.70 11.85
C GLY A 86 -14.20 -27.54 11.03
N ALA A 87 -15.36 -27.77 11.64
CA ALA A 87 -16.67 -27.64 11.01
C ALA A 87 -16.91 -26.23 10.41
N GLY A 88 -16.31 -25.19 11.00
CA GLY A 88 -16.36 -23.81 10.51
C GLY A 88 -15.58 -23.53 9.22
N GLY A 89 -14.69 -24.42 8.77
CA GLY A 89 -13.92 -24.26 7.52
C GLY A 89 -14.58 -24.91 6.29
N ALA A 90 -15.41 -25.93 6.50
CA ALA A 90 -15.95 -26.76 5.42
C ALA A 90 -16.78 -25.97 4.39
N TRP A 91 -17.55 -24.98 4.85
CA TRP A 91 -18.37 -24.13 3.98
C TRP A 91 -17.51 -23.18 3.13
N PHE A 92 -16.42 -22.64 3.69
CA PHE A 92 -15.48 -21.81 2.93
C PHE A 92 -14.79 -22.63 1.85
N HIS A 93 -14.41 -23.88 2.16
CA HIS A 93 -13.80 -24.79 1.20
C HIS A 93 -14.73 -25.12 0.04
N ALA A 94 -16.03 -25.33 0.31
CA ALA A 94 -17.02 -25.52 -0.75
C ALA A 94 -17.11 -24.33 -1.71
N LEU A 95 -16.81 -23.12 -1.23
CA LEU A 95 -16.77 -21.88 -2.03
C LEU A 95 -15.39 -21.60 -2.66
N GLY A 96 -14.41 -22.50 -2.49
CA GLY A 96 -13.06 -22.33 -3.02
C GLY A 96 -12.12 -21.46 -2.17
N PHE A 97 -12.46 -21.25 -0.88
CA PHE A 97 -11.64 -20.50 0.08
C PHE A 97 -11.03 -21.41 1.15
N PRO A 98 -9.85 -21.06 1.71
CA PRO A 98 -8.99 -19.96 1.28
C PRO A 98 -8.40 -20.19 -0.13
N MET A 99 -8.24 -19.11 -0.88
CA MET A 99 -7.66 -19.15 -2.23
C MET A 99 -6.28 -19.80 -2.19
N ASN A 100 -5.93 -20.60 -3.19
CA ASN A 100 -4.58 -21.15 -3.34
C ASN A 100 -3.55 -20.04 -3.68
N ARG A 101 -2.25 -20.38 -3.67
CA ARG A 101 -1.16 -19.43 -3.98
C ARG A 101 -1.37 -18.65 -5.30
N PRO A 102 -1.62 -19.28 -6.46
CA PRO A 102 -1.83 -18.53 -7.71
C PRO A 102 -3.09 -17.67 -7.67
N GLY A 103 -4.18 -18.15 -7.06
CA GLY A 103 -5.39 -17.37 -6.84
C GLY A 103 -5.14 -16.10 -6.02
N ARG A 104 -4.31 -16.18 -4.98
CA ARG A 104 -3.91 -15.01 -4.18
C ARG A 104 -3.10 -13.98 -4.96
N VAL A 105 -2.14 -14.43 -5.76
CA VAL A 105 -1.36 -13.54 -6.63
C VAL A 105 -2.30 -12.81 -7.61
N ALA A 106 -3.20 -13.56 -8.26
CA ALA A 106 -4.18 -12.99 -9.19
C ALA A 106 -5.10 -12.00 -8.48
N PHE A 107 -5.56 -12.32 -7.27
CA PHE A 107 -6.36 -11.43 -6.44
C PHE A 107 -5.64 -10.12 -6.12
N ASP A 108 -4.39 -10.17 -5.67
CA ASP A 108 -3.66 -8.97 -5.28
C ASP A 108 -3.43 -8.02 -6.46
N VAL A 109 -3.12 -8.59 -7.63
CA VAL A 109 -3.00 -7.85 -8.88
C VAL A 109 -4.36 -7.26 -9.27
N LEU A 110 -5.43 -8.05 -9.21
CA LEU A 110 -6.78 -7.60 -9.53
C LEU A 110 -7.24 -6.46 -8.62
N LEU A 111 -6.96 -6.54 -7.31
CA LEU A 111 -7.29 -5.49 -6.35
C LEU A 111 -6.56 -4.18 -6.69
N GLY A 112 -5.25 -4.24 -6.96
CA GLY A 112 -4.48 -3.05 -7.34
C GLY A 112 -4.91 -2.46 -8.69
N VAL A 113 -5.20 -3.30 -9.68
CA VAL A 113 -5.70 -2.87 -11.00
C VAL A 113 -7.09 -2.25 -10.88
N ALA A 114 -8.00 -2.89 -10.14
CA ALA A 114 -9.36 -2.40 -9.93
C ALA A 114 -9.34 -1.06 -9.19
N GLY A 115 -8.52 -0.92 -8.13
CA GLY A 115 -8.35 0.33 -7.40
C GLY A 115 -7.80 1.46 -8.29
N THR A 116 -6.75 1.19 -9.05
CA THR A 116 -6.16 2.15 -10.01
C THR A 116 -7.18 2.58 -11.07
N THR A 117 -7.88 1.62 -11.66
CA THR A 117 -8.89 1.87 -12.71
C THR A 117 -10.08 2.64 -12.17
N LEU A 118 -10.52 2.35 -10.95
CA LEU A 118 -11.61 3.07 -10.30
C LEU A 118 -11.25 4.54 -10.07
N THR A 119 -10.03 4.83 -9.62
CA THR A 119 -9.57 6.22 -9.44
C THR A 119 -9.38 6.93 -10.78
N LEU A 120 -8.84 6.26 -11.80
CA LEU A 120 -8.68 6.84 -13.14
C LEU A 120 -10.04 7.13 -13.79
N THR A 121 -10.98 6.19 -13.72
CA THR A 121 -12.34 6.41 -14.24
C THR A 121 -13.05 7.53 -13.49
N ALA A 122 -12.81 7.69 -12.19
CA ALA A 122 -13.28 8.86 -11.44
C ALA A 122 -12.71 10.16 -12.03
N ALA A 123 -11.38 10.21 -12.23
CA ALA A 123 -10.72 11.39 -12.78
C ALA A 123 -11.34 11.80 -14.12
N TYR A 124 -11.46 10.86 -15.06
CA TYR A 124 -11.97 11.16 -16.40
C TYR A 124 -13.48 11.41 -16.45
N ASP A 125 -14.29 10.63 -15.72
CA ASP A 125 -15.75 10.81 -15.73
C ASP A 125 -16.17 12.13 -15.10
N PHE A 126 -15.40 12.65 -14.14
CA PHE A 126 -15.69 13.92 -13.46
C PHE A 126 -14.89 15.10 -14.00
N LYS A 127 -14.02 14.91 -15.00
CA LYS A 127 -13.12 15.95 -15.50
C LYS A 127 -13.85 17.25 -15.88
N HIS A 128 -14.91 17.15 -16.69
CA HIS A 128 -15.65 18.32 -17.16
C HIS A 128 -16.36 19.08 -16.04
N ALA A 129 -16.89 18.39 -15.02
CA ALA A 129 -17.47 19.04 -13.86
C ALA A 129 -16.45 19.88 -13.05
N HIS A 130 -15.15 19.61 -13.20
CA HIS A 130 -14.06 20.36 -12.57
C HIS A 130 -13.46 21.45 -13.48
N GLU A 131 -13.67 21.40 -14.80
CA GLU A 131 -13.16 22.38 -15.75
C GLU A 131 -14.09 23.61 -15.89
N GLU A 132 -15.40 23.46 -15.70
CA GLU A 132 -16.40 24.53 -15.94
C GLU A 132 -16.54 25.58 -14.81
N ASP A 133 -15.46 25.97 -14.12
CA ASP A 133 -15.44 27.00 -13.05
C ASP A 133 -16.38 26.74 -11.83
N ARG A 134 -17.12 25.64 -11.79
CA ARG A 134 -18.10 25.31 -10.74
C ARG A 134 -17.49 24.92 -9.39
N VAL A 135 -16.21 24.56 -9.34
CA VAL A 135 -15.53 24.09 -8.12
C VAL A 135 -14.29 24.94 -7.83
N ARG A 136 -14.44 26.04 -7.09
CA ARG A 136 -13.32 26.82 -6.57
C ARG A 136 -12.88 26.29 -5.21
N ASN A 137 -12.00 25.28 -5.22
CA ASN A 137 -11.37 24.83 -3.99
C ASN A 137 -10.31 25.83 -3.51
N LYS A 138 -10.38 26.24 -2.24
CA LYS A 138 -9.31 27.05 -1.61
C LYS A 138 -8.01 26.26 -1.38
N ALA A 139 -8.12 24.94 -1.27
CA ALA A 139 -6.99 24.01 -1.08
C ALA A 139 -7.39 22.56 -1.46
N SER A 140 -6.45 21.63 -1.44
CA SER A 140 -6.60 20.24 -1.88
C SER A 140 -7.15 19.31 -0.78
N GLY A 141 -8.32 18.70 -0.94
CA GLY A 141 -8.70 17.50 -0.19
C GLY A 141 -10.17 17.35 0.16
N PRO A 142 -10.56 16.21 0.77
CA PRO A 142 -11.96 15.85 0.94
C PRO A 142 -12.54 16.06 2.34
N LEU A 143 -11.73 16.53 3.31
CA LEU A 143 -12.16 16.60 4.72
C LEU A 143 -13.09 17.77 5.00
N ASP A 144 -13.10 18.78 4.14
CA ASP A 144 -13.92 19.98 4.24
C ASP A 144 -15.20 19.80 3.42
N PRO A 145 -16.39 20.06 3.99
CA PRO A 145 -17.66 19.93 3.26
C PRO A 145 -17.74 20.80 2.01
N ASP A 146 -17.00 21.90 1.96
CA ASP A 146 -17.00 22.83 0.82
C ASP A 146 -15.97 22.45 -0.25
N GLN A 147 -15.03 21.56 0.06
CA GLN A 147 -14.03 21.09 -0.91
C GLN A 147 -14.53 19.86 -1.68
N THR A 148 -14.20 19.79 -2.97
CA THR A 148 -14.49 18.62 -3.81
C THR A 148 -13.19 18.10 -4.39
N VAL A 149 -12.97 16.79 -4.43
CA VAL A 149 -11.73 16.27 -4.99
C VAL A 149 -11.63 16.55 -6.48
N THR A 150 -10.54 17.21 -6.86
CA THR A 150 -10.23 17.67 -8.21
C THR A 150 -9.75 16.55 -9.13
N PHE A 151 -9.81 16.80 -10.43
CA PHE A 151 -9.17 15.95 -11.45
C PHE A 151 -7.71 15.65 -11.13
N GLU A 152 -6.96 16.67 -10.74
CA GLU A 152 -5.53 16.55 -10.48
C GLU A 152 -5.22 15.67 -9.27
N GLU A 153 -6.02 15.79 -8.21
CA GLU A 153 -5.93 14.93 -7.03
C GLU A 153 -6.27 13.48 -7.38
N MET A 154 -7.32 13.23 -8.15
CA MET A 154 -7.65 11.86 -8.56
C MET A 154 -6.52 11.23 -9.40
N LEU A 155 -5.93 11.99 -10.33
CA LEU A 155 -4.76 11.50 -11.07
C LEU A 155 -3.57 11.20 -10.15
N GLU A 156 -3.28 12.08 -9.20
CA GLU A 156 -2.23 11.84 -8.20
C GLU A 156 -2.49 10.57 -7.38
N HIS A 157 -3.73 10.34 -6.94
CA HIS A 157 -4.09 9.14 -6.20
C HIS A 157 -4.01 7.87 -7.04
N SER A 158 -4.34 7.94 -8.33
CA SER A 158 -4.17 6.80 -9.24
C SER A 158 -2.71 6.37 -9.39
N PHE A 159 -1.78 7.34 -9.36
CA PHE A 159 -0.35 7.04 -9.36
C PHE A 159 0.06 6.28 -8.10
N TYR A 160 -0.39 6.71 -6.93
CA TYR A 160 -0.08 5.99 -5.68
C TYR A 160 -0.71 4.59 -5.64
N GLN A 161 -1.89 4.40 -6.23
CA GLN A 161 -2.46 3.05 -6.36
C GLN A 161 -1.65 2.17 -7.32
N ALA A 162 -1.13 2.73 -8.41
CA ALA A 162 -0.21 2.01 -9.29
C ALA A 162 1.09 1.63 -8.55
N LEU A 163 1.61 2.48 -7.66
CA LEU A 163 2.76 2.14 -6.82
C LEU A 163 2.47 0.97 -5.87
N ASN A 164 1.28 0.95 -5.26
CA ASN A 164 0.86 -0.19 -4.43
C ASN A 164 0.85 -1.48 -5.27
N LEU A 165 0.29 -1.44 -6.49
CA LEU A 165 0.30 -2.59 -7.41
C LEU A 165 1.73 -3.05 -7.74
N CYS A 166 2.64 -2.11 -8.03
CA CYS A 166 4.05 -2.44 -8.24
C CYS A 166 4.67 -3.08 -7.00
N GLN A 167 4.34 -2.57 -5.80
CA GLN A 167 4.83 -3.13 -4.54
C GLN A 167 4.39 -4.58 -4.34
N VAL A 168 3.09 -4.89 -4.49
CA VAL A 168 2.64 -6.26 -4.25
C VAL A 168 3.21 -7.24 -5.28
N ALA A 169 3.36 -6.81 -6.54
CA ALA A 169 4.04 -7.59 -7.57
C ALA A 169 5.51 -7.86 -7.19
N PHE A 170 6.23 -6.84 -6.72
CA PHE A 170 7.58 -6.98 -6.20
C PHE A 170 7.67 -8.01 -5.07
N LEU A 171 6.77 -7.93 -4.07
CA LEU A 171 6.80 -8.85 -2.93
C LEU A 171 6.56 -10.31 -3.35
N HIS A 172 5.65 -10.57 -4.28
CA HIS A 172 5.44 -11.92 -4.84
C HIS A 172 6.63 -12.42 -5.65
N LEU A 173 7.28 -11.54 -6.43
CA LEU A 173 8.45 -11.92 -7.21
C LEU A 173 9.65 -12.23 -6.31
N VAL A 174 9.89 -11.43 -5.27
CA VAL A 174 10.94 -11.75 -4.28
C VAL A 174 10.62 -13.06 -3.57
N ALA A 175 9.35 -13.36 -3.28
CA ALA A 175 8.98 -14.61 -2.61
C ALA A 175 9.35 -15.83 -3.45
N ARG A 176 9.15 -15.74 -4.77
CA ARG A 176 9.57 -16.78 -5.72
C ARG A 176 11.07 -16.88 -5.86
N VAL A 177 11.80 -15.76 -5.86
CA VAL A 177 13.27 -15.76 -5.90
C VAL A 177 13.81 -16.47 -4.66
N ASP A 178 13.29 -16.17 -3.48
CA ASP A 178 13.70 -16.83 -2.24
C ASP A 178 13.36 -18.33 -2.23
N GLU A 179 12.18 -18.72 -2.72
CA GLU A 179 11.80 -20.13 -2.87
C GLU A 179 12.77 -20.89 -3.78
N ARG A 180 13.14 -20.29 -4.92
CA ARG A 180 14.13 -20.85 -5.84
C ARG A 180 15.50 -20.96 -5.18
N ASP A 181 15.98 -19.89 -4.53
CA ASP A 181 17.31 -19.88 -3.92
C ASP A 181 17.42 -20.92 -2.80
N ARG A 182 16.34 -21.11 -2.01
CA ARG A 182 16.25 -22.19 -1.03
C ARG A 182 16.31 -23.57 -1.66
N ALA A 183 15.56 -23.80 -2.75
CA ALA A 183 15.59 -25.07 -3.46
C ALA A 183 16.99 -25.40 -4.01
N LEU A 184 17.78 -24.37 -4.32
CA LEU A 184 19.17 -24.48 -4.76
C LEU A 184 20.20 -24.48 -3.61
N GLY A 185 19.76 -24.42 -2.34
CA GLY A 185 20.66 -24.37 -1.18
C GLY A 185 21.55 -23.12 -1.12
N ARG A 186 21.17 -22.03 -1.80
CA ARG A 186 21.97 -20.80 -1.86
C ARG A 186 21.93 -20.05 -0.54
N ARG A 187 23.07 -19.46 -0.18
CA ARG A 187 23.15 -18.56 0.99
C ARG A 187 22.40 -17.28 0.71
N HIS A 188 21.64 -16.83 1.70
CA HIS A 188 20.78 -15.67 1.60
C HIS A 188 21.54 -14.37 1.24
N MET A 189 22.74 -14.16 1.79
CA MET A 189 23.54 -12.96 1.51
C MET A 189 24.51 -13.12 0.35
N SER A 190 24.49 -14.25 -0.37
CA SER A 190 25.34 -14.41 -1.55
C SER A 190 24.91 -13.48 -2.67
N LEU A 191 25.88 -12.99 -3.46
CA LEU A 191 25.61 -12.13 -4.62
C LEU A 191 24.57 -12.75 -5.57
N GLY A 192 24.62 -14.06 -5.79
CA GLY A 192 23.69 -14.79 -6.64
C GLY A 192 22.23 -14.77 -6.15
N SER A 193 22.00 -14.59 -4.86
CA SER A 193 20.65 -14.45 -4.27
C SER A 193 20.22 -12.99 -4.12
N LEU A 194 21.15 -12.09 -3.83
CA LEU A 194 20.87 -10.70 -3.53
C LEU A 194 20.71 -9.84 -4.79
N ALA A 195 21.52 -10.08 -5.83
CA ALA A 195 21.43 -9.37 -7.10
C ALA A 195 20.03 -9.39 -7.75
N PRO A 196 19.32 -10.54 -7.88
CA PRO A 196 17.96 -10.53 -8.45
C PRO A 196 16.98 -9.74 -7.58
N ARG A 197 17.10 -9.80 -6.25
CA ARG A 197 16.22 -9.04 -5.33
C ARG A 197 16.46 -7.54 -5.39
N LEU A 198 17.71 -7.10 -5.49
CA LEU A 198 18.07 -5.69 -5.68
C LEU A 198 17.67 -5.17 -7.06
N THR A 199 17.70 -6.03 -8.07
CA THR A 199 17.18 -5.71 -9.41
C THR A 199 15.66 -5.47 -9.33
N LEU A 200 14.94 -6.35 -8.63
CA LEU A 200 13.51 -6.17 -8.37
C LEU A 200 13.23 -4.91 -7.52
N LEU A 201 14.06 -4.60 -6.53
CA LEU A 201 13.96 -3.37 -5.73
C LEU A 201 14.14 -2.12 -6.59
N SER A 202 15.07 -2.17 -7.54
CA SER A 202 15.27 -1.09 -8.50
C SER A 202 14.03 -0.95 -9.40
N ALA A 203 13.53 -2.07 -9.94
CA ALA A 203 12.35 -2.08 -10.82
C ALA A 203 11.09 -1.53 -10.13
N VAL A 204 10.83 -1.88 -8.87
CA VAL A 204 9.67 -1.34 -8.12
C VAL A 204 9.83 0.15 -7.78
N THR A 205 11.06 0.67 -7.80
CA THR A 205 11.35 2.09 -7.52
C THR A 205 11.26 2.96 -8.78
N VAL A 206 11.50 2.40 -9.98
CA VAL A 206 11.46 3.11 -11.27
C VAL A 206 10.19 3.94 -11.51
N PRO A 207 8.97 3.50 -11.15
CA PRO A 207 7.77 4.31 -11.31
C PRO A 207 7.86 5.73 -10.71
N TRP A 208 8.66 5.92 -9.65
CA TRP A 208 8.89 7.25 -9.06
C TRP A 208 9.56 8.24 -10.01
N VAL A 209 10.34 7.80 -10.99
CA VAL A 209 10.91 8.66 -12.03
C VAL A 209 9.80 9.36 -12.82
N PHE A 210 8.67 8.68 -13.00
CA PHE A 210 7.50 9.21 -13.70
C PHE A 210 6.60 10.09 -12.81
N ARG A 211 6.90 10.27 -11.52
CA ARG A 211 6.12 11.11 -10.61
C ARG A 211 5.92 12.52 -11.16
N GLY A 212 6.89 13.06 -11.90
CA GLY A 212 6.82 14.38 -12.54
C GLY A 212 5.79 14.48 -13.67
N ALA A 213 5.22 13.38 -14.15
CA ALA A 213 4.11 13.37 -15.10
C ALA A 213 2.75 13.63 -14.42
N PHE A 214 2.66 13.39 -13.10
CA PHE A 214 1.42 13.50 -12.34
C PHE A 214 1.36 14.85 -11.60
N PRO A 215 0.15 15.41 -11.41
CA PRO A 215 -0.02 16.62 -10.58
C PRO A 215 0.56 16.43 -9.18
N THR A 216 0.97 17.52 -8.53
CA THR A 216 1.48 17.47 -7.16
C THR A 216 0.79 18.53 -6.34
N ASN A 217 -0.15 18.11 -5.51
CA ASN A 217 -0.84 19.01 -4.60
C ASN A 217 -0.07 19.11 -3.29
N ARG A 218 0.26 20.33 -2.86
CA ARG A 218 1.00 20.53 -1.62
C ARG A 218 0.04 20.44 -0.44
N PHE A 219 0.16 19.36 0.33
CA PHE A 219 -0.61 19.19 1.59
C PHE A 219 -0.50 20.37 2.56
N SER A 220 0.62 21.12 2.56
CA SER A 220 0.80 22.30 3.41
C SER A 220 -0.20 23.41 3.13
N ASP A 221 -0.75 23.45 1.92
CA ASP A 221 -1.71 24.46 1.51
C ASP A 221 -3.02 24.37 2.30
N ASN A 222 -3.32 23.20 2.88
CA ASN A 222 -4.53 22.95 3.66
C ASN A 222 -4.49 23.50 5.09
N TYR A 223 -3.34 23.94 5.58
CA TYR A 223 -3.16 24.43 6.94
C TYR A 223 -2.21 25.64 7.02
N ASP A 224 -2.04 26.34 5.89
CA ASP A 224 -1.28 27.57 5.80
C ASP A 224 -2.17 28.77 6.17
N ALA A 225 -1.80 29.46 7.24
CA ALA A 225 -2.49 30.67 7.70
C ALA A 225 -2.51 31.76 6.62
N LYS A 226 -1.48 31.82 5.74
CA LYS A 226 -1.42 32.77 4.63
C LYS A 226 -2.49 32.53 3.56
N LYS A 227 -3.11 31.35 3.54
CA LYS A 227 -4.24 31.01 2.66
C LYS A 227 -5.60 31.16 3.34
N GLY A 228 -5.64 31.84 4.50
CA GLY A 228 -6.87 32.14 5.23
C GLY A 228 -7.47 30.93 5.96
N ARG A 229 -6.66 29.93 6.32
CA ARG A 229 -7.08 28.79 7.13
C ARG A 229 -6.54 28.89 8.55
N ASP A 230 -7.37 28.54 9.53
CA ASP A 230 -6.91 28.40 10.90
C ASP A 230 -5.96 27.18 11.00
N PRO A 231 -4.67 27.38 11.33
CA PRO A 231 -3.70 26.29 11.43
C PRO A 231 -4.01 25.29 12.57
N TRP A 232 -4.81 25.67 13.55
CA TRP A 232 -5.18 24.87 14.72
C TRP A 232 -6.62 24.35 14.67
N GLY A 233 -7.40 24.78 13.67
CA GLY A 233 -8.73 24.25 13.42
C GLY A 233 -8.69 22.74 13.21
N VAL A 234 -9.74 22.04 13.66
CA VAL A 234 -9.82 20.57 13.65
C VAL A 234 -9.47 19.99 12.27
N THR A 235 -10.01 20.55 11.20
CA THR A 235 -9.74 20.12 9.81
C THR A 235 -8.26 20.28 9.42
N SER A 236 -7.62 21.38 9.83
CA SER A 236 -6.19 21.64 9.56
C SER A 236 -5.29 20.64 10.31
N VAL A 237 -5.65 20.32 11.56
CA VAL A 237 -4.95 19.29 12.36
C VAL A 237 -5.08 17.92 11.69
N LEU A 238 -6.29 17.54 11.27
CA LEU A 238 -6.52 16.28 10.55
C LEU A 238 -5.71 16.21 9.24
N TYR A 239 -5.60 17.31 8.49
CA TYR A 239 -4.75 17.37 7.29
C TYR A 239 -3.26 17.19 7.61
N ARG A 240 -2.77 17.74 8.73
CA ARG A 240 -1.38 17.51 9.18
C ARG A 240 -1.16 16.06 9.57
N MET A 241 -2.08 15.46 10.33
CA MET A 241 -2.02 14.04 10.68
C MET A 241 -1.99 13.17 9.42
N LYS A 242 -2.89 13.41 8.47
CA LYS A 242 -2.94 12.71 7.18
C LYS A 242 -1.62 12.84 6.40
N LYS A 243 -1.02 14.03 6.39
CA LYS A 243 0.30 14.25 5.76
C LYS A 243 1.38 13.39 6.40
N TYR A 244 1.48 13.36 7.72
CA TYR A 244 2.49 12.55 8.41
C TYR A 244 2.22 11.04 8.30
N GLN A 245 0.95 10.63 8.25
CA GLN A 245 0.59 9.25 7.90
C GLN A 245 1.12 8.87 6.51
N TYR A 246 0.97 9.76 5.52
CA TYR A 246 1.52 9.53 4.17
C TYR A 246 3.06 9.45 4.17
N VAL A 247 3.73 10.36 4.89
CA VAL A 247 5.20 10.34 5.03
C VAL A 247 5.67 9.03 5.68
N PHE A 248 5.02 8.62 6.77
CA PHE A 248 5.32 7.37 7.46
C PHE A 248 5.11 6.17 6.53
N TYR A 249 3.96 6.11 5.86
CA TYR A 249 3.63 5.06 4.91
C TYR A 249 4.71 4.94 3.81
N LYS A 250 5.07 6.05 3.17
CA LYS A 250 6.08 6.07 2.11
C LYS A 250 7.43 5.53 2.59
N HIS A 251 7.91 5.98 3.75
CA HIS A 251 9.28 5.66 4.16
C HIS A 251 9.41 4.34 4.89
N PHE A 252 8.42 3.94 5.68
CA PHE A 252 8.44 2.68 6.42
C PHE A 252 7.75 1.56 5.62
N MET A 253 6.48 1.75 5.25
CA MET A 253 5.65 0.69 4.70
C MET A 253 5.89 0.43 3.20
N LEU A 254 6.42 1.42 2.47
CA LEU A 254 6.78 1.28 1.07
C LEU A 254 8.29 1.06 0.91
N HIS A 255 9.13 2.09 1.14
CA HIS A 255 10.57 1.95 0.93
C HIS A 255 11.23 1.03 1.96
N GLY A 256 10.96 1.22 3.25
CA GLY A 256 11.51 0.41 4.33
C GLY A 256 11.16 -1.07 4.21
N LEU A 257 9.90 -1.38 3.87
CA LEU A 257 9.45 -2.75 3.60
C LEU A 257 10.12 -3.33 2.36
N ASN A 258 10.16 -2.59 1.24
CA ASN A 258 10.77 -3.09 0.01
C ASN A 258 12.27 -3.34 0.20
N VAL A 259 12.97 -2.44 0.88
CA VAL A 259 14.39 -2.62 1.23
C VAL A 259 14.56 -3.81 2.17
N GLY A 260 13.78 -3.91 3.25
CA GLY A 260 13.86 -5.02 4.19
C GLY A 260 13.68 -6.37 3.48
N VAL A 261 12.63 -6.51 2.68
CA VAL A 261 12.37 -7.74 1.90
C VAL A 261 13.43 -7.98 0.82
N ALA A 262 13.99 -6.94 0.20
CA ALA A 262 15.06 -7.13 -0.78
C ALA A 262 16.35 -7.67 -0.13
N ILE A 263 16.73 -7.14 1.03
CA ILE A 263 17.97 -7.52 1.73
C ILE A 263 17.80 -8.82 2.50
N ASP A 264 16.72 -8.97 3.25
CA ASP A 264 16.49 -10.05 4.22
C ASP A 264 15.62 -11.20 3.67
N GLY A 265 15.09 -11.01 2.47
CA GLY A 265 14.07 -11.88 1.89
C GLY A 265 12.91 -12.09 2.84
N PHE A 266 12.29 -13.26 2.72
CA PHE A 266 11.31 -13.77 3.68
C PHE A 266 11.96 -14.68 4.74
N ASP A 267 13.28 -14.86 4.69
CA ASP A 267 14.04 -15.72 5.59
C ASP A 267 14.42 -15.02 6.92
N GLY A 268 14.52 -13.68 6.92
CA GLY A 268 14.67 -12.86 8.12
C GLY A 268 13.43 -12.81 9.03
N LEU A 269 12.31 -13.42 8.63
CA LEU A 269 11.01 -13.32 9.33
C LEU A 269 10.78 -14.38 10.42
N ARG A 270 11.86 -14.98 10.97
CA ARG A 270 11.77 -16.03 11.99
C ARG A 270 11.06 -15.54 13.26
N LYS A 271 10.04 -16.28 13.71
CA LYS A 271 9.67 -16.27 15.14
C LYS A 271 10.88 -16.75 15.97
N PRO A 272 11.07 -16.24 17.20
CA PRO A 272 12.03 -16.80 18.14
C PRO A 272 11.85 -18.31 18.24
N ARG A 273 12.96 -19.03 18.26
CA ARG A 273 13.03 -20.49 18.29
C ARG A 273 12.58 -20.99 19.67
N THR A 274 11.29 -21.22 19.87
CA THR A 274 10.79 -22.00 21.01
C THR A 274 10.60 -23.45 20.58
N GLY A 275 11.51 -24.33 21.01
CA GLY A 275 11.31 -25.79 20.98
C GLY A 275 11.39 -26.47 19.61
N GLY A 276 12.62 -26.84 19.21
CA GLY A 276 12.95 -28.04 18.41
C GLY A 276 12.42 -28.23 16.98
N THR A 277 11.27 -27.66 16.62
CA THR A 277 10.57 -27.95 15.37
C THR A 277 10.77 -26.78 14.39
N PRO A 278 11.23 -27.03 13.15
CA PRO A 278 11.25 -25.98 12.14
C PRO A 278 9.81 -25.58 11.81
N ILE A 279 9.34 -24.48 12.39
CA ILE A 279 8.07 -23.86 12.01
C ILE A 279 8.22 -23.42 10.55
N GLY A 280 7.26 -23.80 9.70
CA GLY A 280 7.21 -23.42 8.29
C GLY A 280 7.38 -21.90 8.15
N ARG A 281 8.27 -21.47 7.26
CA ARG A 281 8.50 -20.05 7.01
C ARG A 281 7.36 -19.53 6.13
N ILE A 282 6.46 -18.73 6.72
CA ILE A 282 5.37 -18.10 5.99
C ILE A 282 5.93 -16.92 5.19
N SER A 283 5.78 -16.96 3.87
CA SER A 283 6.00 -15.77 3.03
C SER A 283 5.03 -14.66 3.45
N LEU A 284 5.54 -13.45 3.71
CA LEU A 284 4.76 -12.31 4.22
C LEU A 284 3.45 -12.10 3.46
N VAL A 285 3.49 -12.18 2.14
CA VAL A 285 2.33 -11.95 1.25
C VAL A 285 1.20 -12.95 1.45
N ASN A 286 1.51 -14.12 2.05
CA ASN A 286 0.54 -15.15 2.39
C ASN A 286 0.03 -15.05 3.83
N ALA A 287 0.71 -14.28 4.69
CA ALA A 287 0.34 -14.14 6.09
C ALA A 287 -0.94 -13.33 6.24
N THR A 288 -1.89 -13.84 7.03
CA THR A 288 -3.16 -13.18 7.38
C THR A 288 -3.04 -11.69 7.72
N PRO A 289 -2.10 -11.24 8.59
CA PRO A 289 -1.92 -9.81 8.86
C PRO A 289 -1.58 -8.97 7.62
N PHE A 290 -0.74 -9.49 6.72
CA PHE A 290 -0.42 -8.78 5.49
C PHE A 290 -1.63 -8.72 4.55
N ARG A 291 -2.42 -9.80 4.45
CA ARG A 291 -3.65 -9.80 3.64
C ARG A 291 -4.64 -8.72 4.11
N LEU A 292 -4.84 -8.62 5.42
CA LEU A 292 -5.66 -7.57 6.04
C LEU A 292 -5.10 -6.18 5.78
N TYR A 293 -3.79 -6.01 5.94
CA TYR A 293 -3.11 -4.75 5.65
C TYR A 293 -3.28 -4.36 4.19
N TRP A 294 -3.05 -5.28 3.26
CA TRP A 294 -3.15 -5.07 1.82
C TRP A 294 -4.58 -4.69 1.40
N LEU A 295 -5.58 -5.42 1.91
CA LEU A 295 -6.99 -5.12 1.69
C LEU A 295 -7.37 -3.74 2.24
N GLY A 296 -7.01 -3.46 3.49
CA GLY A 296 -7.33 -2.21 4.16
C GLY A 296 -6.64 -1.00 3.56
N LEU A 297 -5.37 -1.14 3.16
CA LEU A 297 -4.60 -0.11 2.46
C LEU A 297 -5.27 0.28 1.15
N ASN A 298 -5.56 -0.71 0.29
CA ASN A 298 -6.21 -0.45 -1.00
C ASN A 298 -7.60 0.17 -0.78
N ALA A 299 -8.38 -0.37 0.17
CA ALA A 299 -9.67 0.20 0.53
C ALA A 299 -9.53 1.66 0.97
N ALA A 300 -8.59 2.00 1.85
CA ALA A 300 -8.41 3.37 2.35
C ALA A 300 -8.08 4.37 1.24
N TYR A 301 -7.24 3.99 0.29
CA TYR A 301 -6.87 4.86 -0.85
C TYR A 301 -8.03 5.15 -1.80
N VAL A 302 -9.00 4.24 -1.92
CA VAL A 302 -10.16 4.41 -2.81
C VAL A 302 -11.37 5.00 -2.10
N MET A 303 -11.67 4.49 -0.90
CA MET A 303 -12.94 4.73 -0.22
C MET A 303 -13.10 6.19 0.20
N GLU A 304 -12.00 6.89 0.50
CA GLU A 304 -12.06 8.31 0.81
C GLU A 304 -12.72 9.12 -0.31
N PHE A 305 -12.32 8.89 -1.57
CA PHE A 305 -12.93 9.56 -2.73
C PHE A 305 -14.33 9.06 -3.01
N PHE A 306 -14.50 7.74 -2.97
CA PHE A 306 -15.80 7.14 -3.23
C PHE A 306 -16.86 7.70 -2.28
N LEU A 307 -16.60 7.70 -0.97
CA LEU A 307 -17.51 8.22 0.04
C LEU A 307 -17.73 9.73 -0.14
N GLN A 308 -16.72 10.50 -0.52
CA GLN A 308 -16.90 11.94 -0.76
C GLN A 308 -17.85 12.19 -1.94
N THR A 309 -17.81 11.38 -3.00
CA THR A 309 -18.80 11.52 -4.08
C THR A 309 -20.23 11.28 -3.58
N LEU A 310 -20.41 10.39 -2.60
CA LEU A 310 -21.71 10.15 -1.97
C LEU A 310 -22.15 11.32 -1.10
N VAL A 311 -21.23 11.97 -0.39
CA VAL A 311 -21.51 13.22 0.36
C VAL A 311 -21.99 14.30 -0.61
N LYS A 312 -21.29 14.54 -1.72
CA LYS A 312 -21.64 15.59 -2.69
C LYS A 312 -22.95 15.34 -3.41
N ARG A 313 -23.40 14.09 -3.45
CA ARG A 313 -24.72 13.69 -3.98
C ARG A 313 -25.81 13.68 -2.90
N ASN A 314 -25.49 14.08 -1.67
CA ASN A 314 -26.37 14.05 -0.51
C ASN A 314 -26.92 12.65 -0.19
N TYR A 315 -26.17 11.59 -0.51
CA TYR A 315 -26.49 10.22 -0.10
C TYR A 315 -26.03 9.92 1.32
N ILE A 316 -24.98 10.59 1.79
CA ILE A 316 -24.50 10.53 3.17
C ILE A 316 -24.07 11.91 3.66
N THR A 317 -23.98 12.08 4.97
CA THR A 317 -23.44 13.30 5.58
C THR A 317 -21.91 13.23 5.67
N GLN A 318 -21.25 14.39 5.68
CA GLN A 318 -19.79 14.49 5.88
C GLN A 318 -19.34 13.80 7.17
N GLY A 319 -20.09 13.98 8.26
CA GLY A 319 -19.78 13.34 9.55
C GLY A 319 -19.80 11.82 9.47
N ARG A 320 -20.74 11.23 8.71
CA ARG A 320 -20.79 9.79 8.49
C ARG A 320 -19.58 9.29 7.68
N MET A 321 -19.24 9.98 6.60
CA MET A 321 -18.03 9.67 5.82
C MET A 321 -16.77 9.70 6.71
N LEU A 322 -16.61 10.73 7.54
CA LEU A 322 -15.45 10.85 8.42
C LEU A 322 -15.37 9.68 9.41
N ARG A 323 -16.49 9.26 10.02
CA ARG A 323 -16.51 8.08 10.90
C ARG A 323 -16.12 6.80 10.17
N MET A 324 -16.66 6.58 8.97
CA MET A 324 -16.32 5.40 8.15
C MET A 324 -14.83 5.39 7.76
N ASN A 325 -14.28 6.54 7.37
CA ASN A 325 -12.86 6.67 7.06
C ASN A 325 -11.98 6.45 8.30
N GLN A 326 -12.34 7.02 9.45
CA GLN A 326 -11.62 6.80 10.72
C GLN A 326 -11.63 5.32 11.13
N PHE A 327 -12.78 4.66 10.99
CA PHE A 327 -12.91 3.24 11.29
C PHE A 327 -12.04 2.39 10.37
N LEU A 328 -12.08 2.65 9.06
CA LEU A 328 -11.22 1.96 8.10
C LEU A 328 -9.73 2.18 8.40
N MET A 329 -9.35 3.42 8.72
CA MET A 329 -7.97 3.77 9.10
C MET A 329 -7.51 3.04 10.36
N LEU A 330 -8.38 2.89 11.36
CA LEU A 330 -8.09 2.14 12.58
C LEU A 330 -7.80 0.67 12.25
N VAL A 331 -8.70 0.02 11.50
CA VAL A 331 -8.55 -1.39 11.11
C VAL A 331 -7.28 -1.60 10.28
N SER A 332 -7.02 -0.73 9.30
CA SER A 332 -5.80 -0.83 8.48
C SER A 332 -4.53 -0.59 9.28
N THR A 333 -4.57 0.30 10.29
CA THR A 333 -3.42 0.59 11.15
C THR A 333 -3.06 -0.62 12.02
N THR A 334 -4.04 -1.28 12.63
CA THR A 334 -3.80 -2.50 13.41
C THR A 334 -3.13 -3.59 12.57
N ALA A 335 -3.55 -3.77 11.31
CA ALA A 335 -2.90 -4.71 10.40
C ALA A 335 -1.49 -4.24 9.98
N ALA A 336 -1.29 -2.94 9.76
CA ALA A 336 0.00 -2.35 9.40
C ALA A 336 1.08 -2.55 10.49
N LEU A 337 0.70 -2.51 11.77
CA LEU A 337 1.63 -2.77 12.88
C LEU A 337 2.31 -4.15 12.77
N ALA A 338 1.57 -5.16 12.31
CA ALA A 338 2.12 -6.48 12.09
C ALA A 338 3.07 -6.54 10.88
N VAL A 339 2.90 -5.65 9.90
CA VAL A 339 3.78 -5.54 8.73
C VAL A 339 5.03 -4.72 9.05
N LEU A 340 4.95 -3.73 9.95
CA LEU A 340 6.08 -2.87 10.34
C LEU A 340 7.30 -3.63 10.86
N ARG A 341 7.09 -4.78 11.50
CA ARG A 341 8.19 -5.65 11.97
C ARG A 341 9.07 -6.20 10.83
N HIS A 342 8.60 -6.08 9.59
CA HIS A 342 9.29 -6.54 8.38
C HIS A 342 9.97 -5.38 7.63
N CYS A 343 9.81 -4.14 8.10
CA CYS A 343 10.45 -2.99 7.52
C CYS A 343 11.89 -2.88 8.03
N SER A 344 12.83 -2.60 7.13
CA SER A 344 14.19 -2.24 7.53
C SER A 344 14.15 -0.90 8.26
N VAL A 345 14.36 -0.90 9.58
CA VAL A 345 14.43 0.34 10.37
C VAL A 345 15.55 1.26 9.87
N PRO A 346 16.79 0.77 9.64
CA PRO A 346 17.86 1.60 9.06
C PRO A 346 17.47 2.18 7.69
N GLY A 347 16.93 1.34 6.80
CA GLY A 347 16.50 1.78 5.47
C GLY A 347 15.38 2.82 5.53
N SER A 348 14.41 2.63 6.43
CA SER A 348 13.28 3.56 6.63
C SER A 348 13.76 4.93 7.10
N ILE A 349 14.65 4.96 8.11
CA ILE A 349 15.20 6.20 8.67
C ILE A 349 16.04 6.94 7.61
N VAL A 350 16.90 6.23 6.89
CA VAL A 350 17.72 6.85 5.81
C VAL A 350 16.83 7.40 4.70
N SER A 351 15.81 6.64 4.27
CA SER A 351 14.84 7.11 3.27
C SER A 351 14.12 8.39 3.74
N LEU A 352 13.75 8.46 5.01
CA LEU A 352 13.10 9.64 5.62
C LEU A 352 14.04 10.85 5.66
N ILE A 353 15.28 10.67 6.13
CA ILE A 353 16.29 11.73 6.20
C ILE A 353 16.58 12.28 4.82
N VAL A 354 16.81 11.42 3.83
CA VAL A 354 17.06 11.80 2.43
C VAL A 354 15.91 12.64 1.88
N ASN A 355 14.65 12.26 2.17
CA ASN A 355 13.48 13.00 1.71
C ASN A 355 13.39 14.41 2.31
N PHE A 356 13.70 14.58 3.60
CA PHE A 356 13.67 15.90 4.25
C PHE A 356 14.86 16.79 3.90
N THR A 357 16.04 16.20 3.72
CA THR A 357 17.26 16.92 3.35
C THR A 357 17.35 17.22 1.85
N ARG A 358 16.51 16.55 1.03
CA ARG A 358 16.51 16.64 -0.44
C ARG A 358 17.85 16.26 -1.07
N LEU A 359 18.64 15.45 -0.37
CA LEU A 359 19.98 15.03 -0.82
C LEU A 359 19.93 14.30 -2.16
N SER A 360 18.93 13.43 -2.36
CA SER A 360 18.76 12.66 -3.59
C SER A 360 17.31 12.59 -4.08
N GLY A 361 17.13 12.06 -5.30
CA GLY A 361 15.82 11.64 -5.80
C GLY A 361 15.35 10.35 -5.13
N GLU A 362 14.16 9.85 -5.48
CA GLU A 362 13.61 8.64 -4.86
C GLU A 362 14.46 7.41 -5.14
N CYS A 363 14.96 7.26 -6.37
CA CYS A 363 15.79 6.12 -6.77
C CYS A 363 17.13 6.13 -6.02
N GLY A 364 17.77 7.30 -5.94
CA GLY A 364 18.99 7.47 -5.16
C GLY A 364 18.75 7.27 -3.66
N GLY A 365 17.61 7.72 -3.13
CA GLY A 365 17.23 7.54 -1.74
C GLY A 365 16.99 6.09 -1.35
N VAL A 366 16.32 5.31 -2.20
CA VAL A 366 16.14 3.86 -1.99
C VAL A 366 17.48 3.11 -2.09
N ALA A 367 18.36 3.49 -3.01
CA ALA A 367 19.70 2.91 -3.09
C ALA A 367 20.53 3.17 -1.81
N LEU A 368 20.50 4.40 -1.28
CA LEU A 368 21.13 4.71 0.02
C LEU A 368 20.49 3.96 1.19
N ALA A 369 19.16 3.83 1.19
CA ALA A 369 18.44 3.06 2.20
C ALA A 369 18.82 1.57 2.17
N ALA A 370 18.98 0.99 0.97
CA ALA A 370 19.45 -0.38 0.80
C ALA A 370 20.91 -0.53 1.25
N ALA A 371 21.79 0.41 0.90
CA ALA A 371 23.18 0.42 1.36
C ALA A 371 23.27 0.44 2.89
N ALA A 372 22.47 1.30 3.54
CA ALA A 372 22.40 1.39 4.99
C ALA A 372 21.86 0.11 5.65
N ALA A 373 20.86 -0.52 5.04
CA ALA A 373 20.32 -1.80 5.52
C ALA A 373 21.37 -2.92 5.44
N VAL A 374 22.09 -3.03 4.33
CA VAL A 374 23.21 -3.99 4.18
C VAL A 374 24.31 -3.70 5.20
N ALA A 375 24.74 -2.43 5.32
CA ALA A 375 25.79 -2.05 6.26
C ALA A 375 25.39 -2.36 7.72
N TRP A 376 24.13 -2.14 8.10
CA TRP A 376 23.62 -2.49 9.43
C TRP A 376 23.67 -4.01 9.69
N ARG A 377 23.26 -4.83 8.70
CA ARG A 377 23.33 -6.29 8.80
C ARG A 377 24.77 -6.80 8.98
N MET A 378 25.73 -6.08 8.44
CA MET A 378 27.16 -6.37 8.53
C MET A 378 27.86 -5.73 9.73
N ALA A 379 27.17 -4.97 10.58
CA ALA A 379 27.81 -4.32 11.71
C ALA A 379 28.01 -5.32 12.88
N PRO A 380 29.20 -5.40 13.50
CA PRO A 380 29.50 -6.36 14.59
C PRO A 380 28.53 -6.36 15.77
N GLY A 381 27.92 -5.21 16.06
CA GLY A 381 26.94 -5.05 17.14
C GLY A 381 25.48 -5.31 16.73
N SER A 382 25.22 -5.66 15.46
CA SER A 382 23.86 -5.97 15.04
C SER A 382 23.43 -7.31 15.66
N PRO A 383 22.22 -7.40 16.25
CA PRO A 383 21.67 -8.68 16.74
C PRO A 383 21.54 -9.73 15.62
N GLU A 384 21.69 -9.29 14.37
CA GLU A 384 21.57 -10.09 13.15
C GLU A 384 22.93 -10.42 12.52
N TYR A 385 24.03 -9.81 13.01
CA TYR A 385 25.42 -10.06 12.62
C TYR A 385 25.82 -11.55 12.76
N GLY A 386 25.18 -12.25 13.69
CA GLY A 386 25.37 -13.69 13.91
C GLY A 386 24.44 -14.61 13.10
N TYR A 387 23.42 -14.10 12.41
CA TYR A 387 22.46 -14.92 11.65
C TYR A 387 22.91 -15.20 10.21
N GLY A 388 23.86 -14.44 9.70
CA GLY A 388 24.73 -14.87 8.58
C GLY A 388 25.77 -15.91 9.01
N GLY A 389 26.00 -16.02 10.33
CA GLY A 389 26.94 -16.95 10.95
C GLY A 389 28.38 -16.47 10.86
N PHE A 390 29.14 -16.74 11.92
CA PHE A 390 30.58 -17.01 11.82
C PHE A 390 30.92 -18.15 10.81
N GLY A 391 29.90 -18.78 10.18
CA GLY A 391 29.99 -19.67 9.03
C GLY A 391 29.58 -19.06 7.68
N ALA A 392 29.35 -17.75 7.56
CA ALA A 392 29.03 -17.08 6.29
C ALA A 392 30.16 -17.20 5.24
N GLY A 393 31.37 -17.57 5.68
CA GLY A 393 32.58 -17.50 4.86
C GLY A 393 33.07 -16.06 4.72
N TYR A 394 34.38 -15.89 4.54
CA TYR A 394 35.01 -14.59 4.29
C TYR A 394 34.34 -13.88 3.10
N ASP A 395 33.98 -14.66 2.07
CA ASP A 395 33.33 -14.21 0.83
C ASP A 395 32.03 -13.43 1.07
N ALA A 396 31.20 -13.79 2.05
CA ALA A 396 29.93 -13.09 2.30
C ALA A 396 30.13 -11.70 2.94
N VAL A 397 31.22 -11.53 3.70
CA VAL A 397 31.58 -10.24 4.30
C VAL A 397 32.19 -9.34 3.22
N GLU A 398 33.07 -9.86 2.37
CA GLU A 398 33.62 -9.10 1.24
C GLU A 398 32.54 -8.69 0.23
N ASP A 399 31.67 -9.62 -0.17
CA ASP A 399 30.53 -9.37 -1.07
C ASP A 399 29.61 -8.27 -0.51
N GLY A 400 29.32 -8.32 0.80
CA GLY A 400 28.48 -7.33 1.45
C GLY A 400 29.11 -5.93 1.47
N HIS A 401 30.42 -5.82 1.73
CA HIS A 401 31.12 -4.53 1.72
C HIS A 401 31.16 -3.95 0.31
N ALA A 402 31.50 -4.77 -0.68
CA ALA A 402 31.46 -4.38 -2.09
C ALA A 402 30.07 -3.87 -2.47
N LEU A 403 29.02 -4.56 -2.02
CA LEU A 403 27.64 -4.20 -2.30
C LEU A 403 27.22 -2.87 -1.68
N VAL A 404 27.60 -2.59 -0.43
CA VAL A 404 27.34 -1.28 0.21
C VAL A 404 27.92 -0.16 -0.66
N TRP A 405 29.16 -0.31 -1.11
CA TRP A 405 29.80 0.67 -1.98
C TRP A 405 29.13 0.76 -3.36
N CYS A 406 28.78 -0.36 -3.99
CA CYS A 406 28.05 -0.36 -5.26
C CYS A 406 26.71 0.38 -5.14
N LEU A 407 25.94 0.15 -4.07
CA LEU A 407 24.66 0.82 -3.83
C LEU A 407 24.84 2.32 -3.55
N ALA A 408 25.85 2.68 -2.75
CA ALA A 408 26.17 4.08 -2.50
C ALA A 408 26.60 4.83 -3.78
N LEU A 409 27.46 4.21 -4.61
CA LEU A 409 27.87 4.76 -5.90
C LEU A 409 26.69 4.84 -6.88
N ALA A 410 25.83 3.82 -6.92
CA ALA A 410 24.61 3.85 -7.72
C ALA A 410 23.70 5.02 -7.31
N ALA A 411 23.59 5.33 -6.01
CA ALA A 411 22.80 6.48 -5.55
C ALA A 411 23.33 7.82 -6.10
N VAL A 412 24.65 7.98 -6.18
CA VAL A 412 25.30 9.16 -6.75
C VAL A 412 24.95 9.32 -8.23
N ALA A 413 24.95 8.22 -8.99
CA ALA A 413 24.62 8.24 -10.43
C ALA A 413 23.11 8.39 -10.71
N LEU A 414 22.26 7.72 -9.92
CA LEU A 414 20.80 7.70 -10.12
C LEU A 414 20.17 9.07 -9.81
N THR A 415 20.71 9.81 -8.85
CA THR A 415 20.18 11.12 -8.45
C THR A 415 20.10 12.15 -9.59
N PRO A 416 21.20 12.47 -10.31
CA PRO A 416 21.15 13.41 -11.42
C PRO A 416 20.34 12.87 -12.60
N LEU A 417 20.38 11.56 -12.86
CA LEU A 417 19.60 10.93 -13.93
C LEU A 417 18.10 11.07 -13.68
N GLU A 418 17.64 10.76 -12.47
CA GLU A 418 16.25 10.92 -12.05
C GLU A 418 15.82 12.38 -12.13
N ARG A 419 16.64 13.33 -11.65
CA ARG A 419 16.33 14.77 -11.73
C ARG A 419 16.14 15.21 -13.17
N ARG A 420 17.04 14.81 -14.09
CA ARG A 420 16.94 15.13 -15.52
C ARG A 420 15.68 14.53 -16.14
N ALA A 421 15.41 13.25 -15.88
CA ALA A 421 14.22 12.55 -16.37
C ALA A 421 12.93 13.23 -15.87
N ARG A 422 12.84 13.57 -14.58
CA ARG A 422 11.70 14.28 -14.00
C ARG A 422 11.52 15.65 -14.65
N THR A 423 12.57 16.44 -14.80
CA THR A 423 12.47 17.75 -15.46
C THR A 423 11.99 17.62 -16.90
N TYR A 424 12.51 16.65 -17.65
CA TYR A 424 12.09 16.39 -19.03
C TYR A 424 10.60 16.00 -19.10
N ILE A 425 10.19 15.04 -18.27
CA ILE A 425 8.80 14.57 -18.19
C ILE A 425 7.88 15.73 -17.79
N SER A 426 8.21 16.48 -16.74
CA SER A 426 7.40 17.59 -16.27
C SER A 426 7.29 18.72 -17.30
N ARG A 427 8.33 18.99 -18.09
CA ARG A 427 8.22 19.93 -19.23
C ARG A 427 7.28 19.39 -20.31
N ARG A 428 7.42 18.12 -20.68
CA ARG A 428 6.63 17.50 -21.76
C ARG A 428 5.14 17.41 -21.42
N PHE A 429 4.82 17.04 -20.18
CA PHE A 429 3.43 16.84 -19.73
C PHE A 429 2.85 18.09 -19.07
N GLY A 430 3.66 18.94 -18.42
CA GLY A 430 3.23 20.19 -17.83
C GLY A 430 2.89 21.26 -18.87
N ALA A 431 3.67 21.37 -19.97
CA ALA A 431 3.36 22.30 -21.05
C ALA A 431 2.01 21.99 -21.73
N ARG A 432 1.58 20.73 -21.73
CA ARG A 432 0.25 20.32 -22.24
C ARG A 432 -0.90 20.67 -21.30
N ARG A 433 -0.64 21.02 -20.04
CA ARG A 433 -1.68 21.45 -19.08
C ARG A 433 -1.87 22.98 -19.05
N ALA A 434 -0.90 23.75 -19.56
CA ALA A 434 -0.91 25.21 -19.48
C ALA A 434 -1.72 25.94 -20.59
N HIS A 435 -2.33 25.23 -21.56
CA HIS A 435 -3.23 25.78 -22.58
C HIS A 435 -4.37 24.76 -22.87
N PRO A 436 -5.66 25.16 -23.02
CA PRO A 436 -6.12 26.38 -23.65
C PRO A 436 -7.22 27.12 -22.84
N ALA A 437 -6.85 28.15 -22.09
CA ALA A 437 -7.81 29.17 -21.67
C ALA A 437 -7.29 30.51 -22.19
N LYS A 438 -7.99 31.09 -23.17
CA LYS A 438 -7.68 32.30 -23.98
C LYS A 438 -7.21 32.02 -25.41
N ALA A 439 -7.98 31.28 -26.19
CA ALA A 439 -8.28 31.77 -27.53
C ALA A 439 -9.49 32.69 -27.34
N LYS A 440 -9.23 34.00 -27.24
CA LYS A 440 -10.28 35.02 -27.25
C LYS A 440 -11.05 34.85 -28.56
N VAL A 441 -12.36 34.66 -28.45
CA VAL A 441 -13.30 35.07 -29.50
C VAL A 441 -13.03 36.57 -29.70
N ALA A 442 -12.51 36.91 -30.87
CA ALA A 442 -12.44 38.27 -31.38
C ALA A 442 -13.56 38.42 -32.40
#